data_AF-A0A971CG72-F1
#
_entry.id   AF-A0A971CG72-F1
#
_cell.length_a   1.000
_cell.length_b   1.000
_cell.length_c   1.000
_cell.angle_alpha   90.00
_cell.angle_beta   90.00
_cell.angle_gamma   90.00
#
_symmetry.space_group_name_H-M   'P 1'
#
loop_
_entity.id
_entity.type
_entity.pdbx_description
1 polymer ?
#
loop_
_entity_poly.entity_id
_entity_poly.type
_entity_poly.pdbx_seq_one_letter_code
_entity_poly.pdbx_strand_id
1 'polypeptide(L)'
;MSNLAYCVVQYSFLLLGTLYFAGFILIVAAIVKRSAWIIVLCGGCFIASLGYYYIGYLWIQGTWLGRICDFLFYYGFSGFMLQESFSRLSAASGTLTGSWAQIWQPILFVIVMILIEFAAVWLLWRRKKRQ
;
A
#
# COMPACT_ATOMS: atom_id res chain seq x y z
N MET A 1 -11.45 -16.84 18.04
CA MET A 1 -10.56 -15.65 18.00
C MET A 1 -11.20 -14.56 18.85
N SER A 2 -10.49 -13.98 19.81
CA SER A 2 -11.05 -12.91 20.66
C SER A 2 -11.06 -11.57 19.91
N ASN A 3 -12.01 -10.68 20.20
CA ASN A 3 -12.10 -9.34 19.59
C ASN A 3 -10.78 -8.54 19.71
N LEU A 4 -10.01 -8.81 20.75
CA LEU A 4 -8.71 -8.19 20.99
C LEU A 4 -7.68 -8.61 19.91
N ALA A 5 -7.67 -9.87 19.48
CA ALA A 5 -6.77 -10.34 18.43
C ALA A 5 -7.07 -9.69 17.07
N TYR A 6 -8.34 -9.47 16.74
CA TYR A 6 -8.74 -8.73 15.54
C TYR A 6 -8.25 -7.29 15.58
N CYS A 7 -8.43 -6.60 16.71
CA CYS A 7 -7.91 -5.24 16.91
C CYS A 7 -6.39 -5.17 16.69
N VAL A 8 -5.62 -6.05 17.34
CA VAL A 8 -4.16 -6.06 17.21
C VAL A 8 -3.72 -6.23 15.76
N VAL A 9 -4.38 -7.12 15.03
CA VAL A 9 -4.10 -7.36 13.62
C VAL A 9 -4.47 -6.16 12.76
N GLN A 10 -5.65 -5.57 12.96
CA GLN A 10 -6.08 -4.38 12.22
C GLN A 10 -5.13 -3.20 12.43
N TYR A 11 -4.70 -2.95 13.68
CA TYR A 11 -3.72 -1.92 13.99
C TYR A 11 -2.34 -2.24 13.40
N SER A 12 -1.95 -3.51 13.34
CA SER A 12 -0.70 -3.92 12.71
C SER A 12 -0.72 -3.62 11.21
N PHE A 13 -1.81 -3.96 10.51
CA PHE A 13 -1.98 -3.63 9.09
C PHE A 13 -2.02 -2.12 8.83
N LEU A 14 -2.72 -1.38 9.69
CA LEU A 14 -2.72 0.08 9.63
C LEU A 14 -1.31 0.65 9.79
N LEU A 15 -0.54 0.15 10.76
CA LEU A 15 0.85 0.56 10.99
C LEU A 15 1.75 0.24 9.80
N LEU A 16 1.67 -1.00 9.28
CA LEU A 16 2.44 -1.46 8.12
C LEU A 16 2.10 -0.66 6.86
N GLY A 17 0.81 -0.42 6.59
CA GLY A 17 0.35 0.41 5.49
C GLY A 17 0.82 1.87 5.62
N THR A 18 0.78 2.43 6.83
CA THR A 18 1.28 3.79 7.10
C THR A 18 2.80 3.87 6.90
N LEU A 19 3.55 2.84 7.31
CA LEU A 19 5.00 2.80 7.13
C LEU A 19 5.38 2.70 5.64
N TYR A 20 4.65 1.89 4.88
CA TYR A 20 4.79 1.80 3.43
C TYR A 20 4.46 3.14 2.74
N PHE A 21 3.40 3.83 3.19
CA PHE A 21 3.10 5.18 2.70
C PHE A 21 4.20 6.19 3.01
N ALA A 22 4.80 6.13 4.21
CA ALA A 22 5.91 7.00 4.59
C ALA A 22 7.16 6.74 3.72
N GLY A 23 7.47 5.48 3.41
CA GLY A 23 8.56 5.12 2.50
C GLY A 23 8.33 5.69 1.10
N PHE A 24 7.12 5.56 0.56
CA PHE A 24 6.73 6.21 -0.69
C PHE A 24 6.94 7.74 -0.67
N ILE A 25 6.50 8.42 0.40
CA ILE A 25 6.72 9.87 0.57
C ILE A 25 8.20 10.21 0.53
N LEU A 26 9.04 9.42 1.21
CA LEU A 26 10.49 9.65 1.25
C LEU A 26 11.13 9.51 -0.14
N ILE A 27 10.68 8.54 -0.94
CA ILE A 27 11.15 8.37 -2.32
C ILE A 27 10.75 9.58 -3.17
N VAL A 28 9.48 9.97 -3.13
CA VAL A 28 8.98 11.15 -3.85
C VAL A 28 9.72 12.40 -3.41
N ALA A 29 9.97 12.57 -2.11
CA ALA A 29 10.71 13.69 -1.56
C ALA A 29 12.19 13.69 -1.97
N ALA A 30 12.82 12.52 -2.12
CA ALA A 30 14.19 12.43 -2.60
C ALA A 30 14.33 12.88 -4.06
N ILE A 31 13.29 12.67 -4.88
CA ILE A 31 13.24 13.00 -6.30
C ILE A 31 12.81 14.46 -6.51
N VAL A 32 11.78 14.92 -5.80
CA VAL A 32 11.15 16.21 -5.99
C VAL A 32 11.81 17.27 -5.11
N LYS A 33 12.37 18.32 -5.72
CA LYS A 33 13.07 19.40 -4.99
C LYS A 33 12.15 20.33 -4.17
N ARG A 34 10.84 20.33 -4.42
CA ARG A 34 9.88 21.29 -3.83
C ARG A 34 8.78 20.59 -3.04
N SER A 35 8.71 20.89 -1.75
CA SER A 35 7.81 20.33 -0.73
C SER A 35 6.33 20.33 -1.13
N ALA A 36 5.88 21.38 -1.83
CA ALA A 36 4.48 21.51 -2.25
C ALA A 36 4.03 20.39 -3.22
N TRP A 37 4.91 19.98 -4.14
CA TRP A 37 4.59 18.91 -5.09
C TRP A 37 4.54 17.53 -4.42
N ILE A 38 5.32 17.32 -3.36
CA ILE A 38 5.27 16.08 -2.57
C ILE A 38 3.91 15.97 -1.89
N ILE A 39 3.44 17.03 -1.23
CA ILE A 39 2.14 17.04 -0.55
C ILE A 39 1.00 16.83 -1.54
N VAL A 40 1.02 17.52 -2.68
CA VAL A 40 -0.02 17.40 -3.72
C VAL A 40 -0.02 16.00 -4.33
N LEU A 41 1.13 15.44 -4.67
CA LEU A 41 1.24 14.13 -5.31
C LEU A 41 0.86 13.02 -4.32
N CYS A 42 1.36 13.08 -3.10
CA CYS A 42 1.08 12.11 -2.05
C CYS A 42 -0.38 12.15 -1.58
N GLY A 43 -0.88 13.34 -1.23
CA GLY A 43 -2.28 13.53 -0.82
C GLY A 43 -3.25 13.26 -1.97
N GLY A 44 -2.90 13.68 -3.19
CA GLY A 44 -3.66 13.40 -4.40
C GLY A 44 -3.73 11.90 -4.70
N CYS A 45 -2.63 11.16 -4.59
CA CYS A 45 -2.63 9.71 -4.73
C CYS A 45 -3.52 9.02 -3.69
N PHE A 46 -3.47 9.45 -2.43
CA PHE A 46 -4.33 8.88 -1.39
C PHE A 46 -5.82 9.16 -1.63
N ILE A 47 -6.18 10.40 -1.98
CA ILE A 47 -7.56 10.76 -2.33
C ILE A 47 -8.03 9.99 -3.57
N ALA A 48 -7.17 9.83 -4.58
CA ALA A 48 -7.48 9.04 -5.76
C ALA A 48 -7.73 7.56 -5.42
N SER A 49 -6.94 6.97 -4.52
CA SER A 49 -7.16 5.61 -4.01
C SER A 49 -8.48 5.47 -3.25
N LEU A 50 -8.85 6.45 -2.42
CA LEU A 50 -10.14 6.46 -1.73
C LEU A 50 -11.31 6.62 -2.72
N GLY A 51 -11.19 7.55 -3.67
CA GLY A 51 -12.18 7.74 -4.73
C GLY A 51 -12.38 6.48 -5.57
N TYR A 52 -11.29 5.75 -5.83
CA TYR A 52 -11.35 4.43 -6.46
C TYR A 52 -12.12 3.41 -5.62
N TYR A 53 -11.83 3.31 -4.33
CA TYR A 53 -12.51 2.37 -3.43
C TYR A 53 -14.02 2.61 -3.33
N TYR A 54 -14.44 3.87 -3.18
CA TYR A 54 -15.86 4.20 -2.97
C TYR A 54 -16.70 4.25 -4.24
N ILE A 55 -16.14 4.76 -5.34
CA ILE A 55 -16.92 5.06 -6.56
C ILE A 55 -16.26 4.41 -7.78
N GLY A 56 -14.94 4.54 -7.91
CA GLY A 56 -14.22 4.15 -9.13
C GLY A 56 -14.25 2.65 -9.44
N TYR A 57 -14.34 1.79 -8.42
CA TYR A 57 -14.44 0.34 -8.61
C TYR A 57 -15.66 -0.04 -9.45
N LEU A 58 -16.83 0.58 -9.20
CA LEU A 58 -18.06 0.30 -9.92
C LEU A 58 -18.03 0.78 -11.38
N TRP A 59 -17.33 1.89 -11.65
CA TRP A 59 -17.30 2.53 -12.97
C TRP A 59 -16.30 1.90 -13.93
N ILE A 60 -15.21 1.37 -13.41
CA ILE A 60 -14.04 0.94 -14.20
C ILE A 60 -13.89 -0.60 -14.15
N GLN A 61 -14.79 -1.30 -13.45
CA GLN A 61 -14.81 -2.76 -13.34
C GLN A 61 -14.81 -3.43 -14.72
N GLY A 62 -13.94 -4.43 -14.90
CA GLY A 62 -13.85 -5.21 -16.15
C GLY A 62 -13.03 -4.58 -17.28
N THR A 63 -12.59 -3.33 -17.14
CA THR A 63 -11.66 -2.71 -18.10
C THR A 63 -10.20 -3.01 -17.74
N TRP A 64 -9.29 -2.86 -18.71
CA TRP A 64 -7.84 -2.96 -18.50
C TRP A 64 -7.33 -1.91 -17.50
N LEU A 65 -7.91 -0.70 -17.52
CA LEU A 65 -7.61 0.36 -16.57
C LEU A 65 -8.01 -0.06 -15.14
N GLY A 66 -9.18 -0.68 -15.00
CA GLY A 66 -9.69 -1.17 -13.72
C GLY A 66 -8.77 -2.22 -13.11
N ARG A 67 -8.21 -3.12 -13.94
CA ARG A 67 -7.24 -4.13 -13.48
C ARG A 67 -5.95 -3.51 -12.95
N ILE A 68 -5.47 -2.44 -13.57
CA ILE A 68 -4.28 -1.71 -13.11
C ILE A 68 -4.58 -0.97 -11.81
N CYS A 69 -5.73 -0.30 -11.72
CA CYS A 69 -6.16 0.39 -10.50
C CYS A 69 -6.39 -0.58 -9.34
N ASP A 70 -7.03 -1.73 -9.59
CA ASP A 70 -7.19 -2.82 -8.61
C ASP A 70 -5.81 -3.25 -8.10
N PHE A 71 -4.87 -3.52 -9.00
CA PHE A 71 -3.52 -3.92 -8.63
C PHE A 71 -2.83 -2.85 -7.76
N LEU A 72 -2.86 -1.59 -8.19
CA LEU A 72 -2.25 -0.48 -7.44
C LEU A 72 -2.92 -0.25 -6.08
N PHE A 73 -4.23 -0.43 -5.99
CA PHE A 73 -4.96 -0.26 -4.73
C PHE A 73 -4.68 -1.40 -3.75
N TYR A 74 -4.83 -2.66 -4.19
CA TYR A 74 -4.68 -3.82 -3.32
C TYR A 74 -3.24 -4.15 -2.94
N TYR A 75 -2.27 -3.88 -3.80
CA TYR A 75 -0.85 -4.11 -3.50
C TYR A 75 -0.12 -2.83 -3.06
N GLY A 76 -0.79 -1.68 -3.14
CA GLY A 76 -0.30 -0.40 -2.65
C GLY A 76 -0.60 -0.15 -1.18
N PHE A 77 -0.08 0.96 -0.66
CA PHE A 77 -0.24 1.36 0.74
C PHE A 77 -1.70 1.52 1.18
N SER A 78 -2.58 1.95 0.27
CA SER A 78 -4.01 2.12 0.56
C SER A 78 -4.70 0.80 0.91
N GLY A 79 -4.41 -0.28 0.19
CA GLY A 79 -4.99 -1.60 0.48
C GLY A 79 -4.58 -2.14 1.85
N PHE A 80 -3.33 -1.89 2.27
CA PHE A 80 -2.84 -2.30 3.59
C PHE A 80 -3.45 -1.47 4.71
N MET A 81 -3.64 -0.16 4.51
CA MET A 81 -4.31 0.71 5.48
C MET A 81 -5.79 0.34 5.68
N LEU A 82 -6.50 -0.03 4.61
CA LEU A 82 -7.91 -0.46 4.68
C LEU A 82 -8.09 -1.96 4.96
N GLN A 83 -7.00 -2.72 5.14
CA GLN A 83 -7.01 -4.19 5.31
C GLN A 83 -7.60 -4.98 4.11
N GLU A 84 -7.94 -4.30 3.02
CA GLU A 84 -8.41 -4.88 1.76
C GLU A 84 -7.37 -5.80 1.12
N SER A 85 -6.08 -5.51 1.31
CA SER A 85 -4.99 -6.40 0.89
C SER A 85 -5.08 -7.77 1.54
N PHE A 86 -5.46 -7.85 2.82
CA PHE A 86 -5.62 -9.15 3.51
C PHE A 86 -6.78 -9.94 2.89
N SER A 87 -7.92 -9.29 2.62
CA SER A 87 -9.11 -9.91 2.01
C SER A 87 -8.83 -10.48 0.61
N ARG A 88 -8.09 -9.75 -0.23
CA ARG A 88 -7.78 -10.17 -1.61
C ARG A 88 -6.59 -11.12 -1.72
N LEU A 89 -5.52 -10.95 -0.94
CA LEU A 89 -4.37 -11.87 -1.00
C LEU A 89 -4.75 -13.26 -0.47
N SER A 90 -5.64 -13.32 0.51
CA SER A 90 -6.26 -14.59 0.95
C SER A 90 -7.30 -15.14 -0.04
N ALA A 91 -7.84 -14.30 -0.92
CA ALA A 91 -8.75 -14.75 -1.99
C ALA A 91 -8.00 -15.35 -3.18
N ALA A 92 -6.78 -14.86 -3.46
CA ALA A 92 -5.91 -15.41 -4.48
C ALA A 92 -5.46 -16.86 -4.18
N SER A 93 -5.49 -17.28 -2.92
CA SER A 93 -5.21 -18.64 -2.45
C SER A 93 -6.46 -19.55 -2.41
N GLY A 94 -7.61 -19.11 -2.96
CA GLY A 94 -8.80 -19.94 -3.16
C GLY A 94 -9.87 -19.83 -2.05
N THR A 95 -9.69 -18.95 -1.06
CA THR A 95 -10.68 -18.72 0.01
C THR A 95 -11.37 -17.36 -0.14
N LEU A 96 -12.69 -17.35 -0.37
CA LEU A 96 -13.52 -16.15 -0.55
C LEU A 96 -13.49 -15.15 0.63
N THR A 97 -12.88 -15.52 1.76
CA THR A 97 -12.75 -14.70 2.96
C THR A 97 -11.34 -14.82 3.54
N GLY A 98 -10.85 -13.71 4.12
CA GLY A 98 -9.60 -13.61 4.89
C GLY A 98 -9.33 -14.82 5.79
N SER A 99 -8.51 -15.77 5.33
CA SER A 99 -8.10 -16.90 6.16
C SER A 99 -7.04 -16.44 7.16
N TRP A 100 -7.35 -16.55 8.45
CA TRP A 100 -6.41 -16.25 9.55
C TRP A 100 -5.11 -17.04 9.45
N ALA A 101 -5.15 -18.23 8.86
CA ALA A 101 -3.97 -19.06 8.63
C ALA A 101 -2.99 -18.44 7.61
N GLN A 102 -3.46 -17.54 6.75
CA GLN A 102 -2.69 -16.95 5.65
C GLN A 102 -2.35 -15.49 5.87
N ILE A 103 -2.61 -14.96 7.07
CA ILE A 103 -2.35 -13.56 7.42
C ILE A 103 -0.88 -13.15 7.29
N TRP A 104 0.03 -14.12 7.41
CA TRP A 104 1.45 -13.91 7.26
C TRP A 104 1.86 -13.51 5.83
N GLN A 105 1.09 -13.89 4.80
CA GLN A 105 1.43 -13.61 3.40
C GLN A 105 1.42 -12.11 3.08
N PRO A 106 0.32 -11.36 3.34
CA PRO A 106 0.32 -9.91 3.13
C PRO A 106 1.30 -9.20 4.06
N ILE A 107 1.55 -9.71 5.27
CA ILE A 107 2.56 -9.16 6.21
C ILE A 107 3.98 -9.29 5.62
N LEU A 108 4.36 -10.47 5.15
CA LEU A 108 5.68 -10.66 4.52
C LEU A 108 5.81 -9.83 3.25
N PHE A 109 4.76 -9.77 2.43
CA PHE A 109 4.75 -8.96 1.22
C PHE A 109 5.03 -7.48 1.54
N VAL A 110 4.29 -6.89 2.49
CA VAL A 110 4.47 -5.47 2.81
C VAL A 110 5.84 -5.21 3.45
N ILE A 111 6.37 -6.14 4.26
CA ILE A 111 7.73 -6.03 4.79
C ILE A 111 8.76 -6.00 3.65
N VAL A 112 8.64 -6.90 2.67
CA VAL A 112 9.54 -6.92 1.51
C VAL A 112 9.43 -5.63 0.71
N MET A 113 8.21 -5.13 0.48
CA MET A 113 8.00 -3.85 -0.22
C MET A 113 8.63 -2.68 0.53
N ILE A 114 8.46 -2.60 1.86
CA ILE A 114 9.08 -1.57 2.69
C ILE A 114 10.61 -1.66 2.60
N LEU A 115 11.20 -2.87 2.64
CA LEU A 115 12.65 -3.05 2.49
C LEU A 115 13.13 -2.58 1.10
N ILE A 116 12.36 -2.84 0.04
CA ILE A 116 12.65 -2.35 -1.31
C ILE A 116 12.60 -0.82 -1.35
N GLU A 117 11.61 -0.19 -0.71
CA GLU A 117 11.53 1.27 -0.62
C GLU A 117 12.72 1.87 0.12
N PHE A 118 13.09 1.31 1.27
CA PHE A 118 14.28 1.72 2.01
C PHE A 118 15.55 1.56 1.17
N ALA A 119 15.68 0.45 0.43
CA ALA A 119 16.80 0.24 -0.49
C ALA A 119 16.80 1.28 -1.62
N ALA A 120 15.65 1.65 -2.17
CA ALA A 120 15.53 2.69 -3.19
C ALA A 120 15.95 4.06 -2.64
N VAL A 121 15.47 4.45 -1.45
CA VAL A 121 15.89 5.68 -0.76
C VAL A 121 17.40 5.68 -0.51
N TRP A 122 17.95 4.57 -0.03
CA TRP A 122 19.37 4.41 0.21
C TRP A 122 20.21 4.56 -1.07
N LEU A 123 19.77 3.95 -2.17
CA LEU A 123 20.44 4.08 -3.47
C LEU A 123 20.39 5.51 -4.01
N LEU A 124 19.24 6.18 -3.89
CA LEU A 124 19.10 7.60 -4.27
C LEU A 124 20.02 8.50 -3.46
N TRP A 125 20.13 8.26 -2.15
CA TRP A 125 21.06 8.98 -1.28
C TRP A 125 22.53 8.72 -1.65
N ARG A 126 22.89 7.47 -1.94
CA ARG A 126 24.25 7.11 -2.37
C ARG A 126 24.65 7.80 -3.68
N ARG A 127 23.71 7.96 -4.62
CA ARG A 127 23.94 8.69 -5.88
C ARG A 127 24.20 10.18 -5.63
N LYS A 128 23.43 10.83 -4.73
CA LYS A 128 23.65 12.24 -4.38
C LYS A 128 24.99 12.52 -3.71
N LYS A 129 25.58 11.54 -3.00
CA LYS A 129 26.93 11.69 -2.41
C LYS A 129 28.09 11.54 -3.40
N ARG A 130 27.82 11.04 -4.61
CA ARG A 130 28.84 10.84 -5.66
C ARG A 130 28.83 11.95 -6.72
N GLN A 131 27.83 12.83 -6.70
CA GLN A 131 27.78 14.08 -7.47
C GLN A 131 28.27 15.24 -6.60
#